data_AF-A0AAW4FJK6-F1
#
_entry.id   AF-A0AAW4FJK6-F1
#
_cell.length_a   1.000
_cell.length_b   1.000
_cell.length_c   1.000
_cell.angle_alpha   90.00
_cell.angle_beta   90.00
_cell.angle_gamma   90.00
#
_symmetry.space_group_name_H-M   'P 1'
#
loop_
_entity.id
_entity.type
_entity.pdbx_description
1 polymer ?
#
loop_
_entity_poly.entity_id
_entity_poly.type
_entity_poly.pdbx_seq_one_letter_code
_entity_poly.pdbx_strand_id
1 'polypeptide(L)'
;MEIYSKKIESHVLHFAQPSNGRALEGWGIDGISEMLEEIAEGPYGYDFLNIDIVVAFYKHIEPYMLSGDEVWTDLEENDLKNIRFVTGGALQSYPNLFLYHES
;
A
#
# COMPACT_ATOMS: atom_id res chain seq x y z
N MET A 1 -1.46 10.55 -0.15
CA MET A 1 -0.21 10.06 0.47
C MET A 1 0.20 8.81 -0.28
N GLU A 2 1.49 8.57 -0.51
CA GLU A 2 1.95 7.40 -1.26
C GLU A 2 2.48 6.30 -0.32
N ILE A 3 2.16 5.04 -0.61
CA ILE A 3 2.81 3.86 -0.04
C ILE A 3 3.72 3.26 -1.11
N TYR A 4 4.99 3.15 -0.79
CA TYR A 4 5.96 2.36 -1.54
C TYR A 4 6.07 0.97 -0.91
N SER A 5 6.23 -0.07 -1.72
CA SER A 5 6.38 -1.45 -1.25
C SER A 5 7.37 -2.19 -2.12
N LYS A 6 8.22 -3.00 -1.51
CA LYS A 6 9.25 -3.78 -2.21
C LYS A 6 9.32 -5.20 -1.68
N LYS A 7 9.33 -6.19 -2.58
CA LYS A 7 9.61 -7.57 -2.20
C LYS A 7 11.11 -7.76 -2.01
N ILE A 8 11.51 -8.11 -0.78
CA ILE A 8 12.86 -8.43 -0.38
C ILE A 8 12.86 -9.89 0.07
N GLU A 9 13.48 -10.76 -0.73
CA GLU A 9 13.47 -12.20 -0.49
C GLU A 9 12.03 -12.74 -0.32
N SER A 10 11.70 -13.29 0.85
CA SER A 10 10.38 -13.85 1.17
C SER A 10 9.36 -12.83 1.69
N HIS A 11 9.76 -11.59 1.98
CA HIS A 11 8.92 -10.60 2.66
C HIS A 11 8.72 -9.34 1.83
N VAL A 12 7.57 -8.68 2.00
CA VAL A 12 7.38 -7.32 1.47
C VAL A 12 7.69 -6.32 2.56
N LEU A 13 8.44 -5.27 2.21
CA LEU A 13 8.66 -4.11 3.07
C LEU A 13 7.85 -2.94 2.52
N HIS A 14 7.05 -2.33 3.37
CA HIS A 14 6.20 -1.19 3.06
C HIS A 14 6.80 0.08 3.68
N PHE A 15 6.66 1.20 2.98
CA PHE A 15 7.10 2.52 3.41
C PHE A 15 6.04 3.56 3.08
N ALA A 16 5.76 4.45 4.03
CA ALA A 16 4.91 5.62 3.81
C ALA A 16 5.53 6.85 4.48
N GLN A 17 5.35 8.00 3.87
CA GLN A 17 5.74 9.28 4.48
C GLN A 17 4.51 10.19 4.54
N PRO A 18 3.82 10.25 5.70
CA PRO A 18 2.74 11.20 5.93
C PRO A 18 3.28 12.64 5.94
N SER A 19 2.37 13.60 5.77
CA SER A 19 2.67 15.04 5.71
C SER A 19 3.32 15.61 6.98
N ASN A 20 3.25 14.89 8.10
CA ASN A 20 3.91 15.24 9.36
C ASN A 20 5.43 14.97 9.36
N GLY A 21 5.97 14.36 8.30
CA GLY A 21 7.40 14.18 8.07
C GLY A 21 8.03 12.94 8.72
N ARG A 22 7.29 12.15 9.51
CA ARG A 22 7.79 10.89 10.08
C ARG A 22 7.66 9.78 9.04
N ALA A 23 8.76 9.14 8.65
CA ALA A 23 8.70 7.93 7.84
C ALA A 23 8.16 6.76 8.66
N LEU A 24 7.24 5.99 8.07
CA LEU A 24 6.69 4.76 8.62
C LEU A 24 7.15 3.58 7.76
N GLU A 25 7.46 2.47 8.41
CA GLU A 25 7.87 1.23 7.75
C GLU A 25 7.22 0.02 8.43
N GLY A 26 6.97 -1.03 7.66
CA GLY A 26 6.27 -2.22 8.14
C GLY A 26 6.52 -3.42 7.24
N TRP A 27 6.65 -4.60 7.83
CA TRP A 27 6.91 -5.86 7.11
C TRP A 27 5.62 -6.66 6.90
N GLY A 28 5.37 -7.01 5.63
CA GLY A 28 4.24 -7.81 5.20
C GLY A 28 2.89 -7.23 5.60
N ILE A 29 1.89 -8.11 5.62
CA ILE A 29 0.50 -7.76 5.93
C ILE A 29 0.31 -7.18 7.33
N ASP A 30 1.02 -7.70 8.33
CA ASP A 30 0.93 -7.19 9.70
C ASP A 30 1.50 -5.78 9.77
N GLY A 31 2.68 -5.56 9.17
CA GLY A 31 3.33 -4.25 9.16
C GLY A 31 2.54 -3.18 8.40
N ILE A 32 1.94 -3.50 7.25
CA ILE A 32 1.09 -2.53 6.55
C ILE A 32 -0.18 -2.21 7.35
N SER A 33 -0.75 -3.19 8.07
CA SER A 33 -1.93 -2.96 8.91
C SER A 33 -1.60 -2.00 10.07
N GLU A 34 -0.51 -2.25 10.79
CA GLU A 34 -0.03 -1.36 11.87
C GLU A 34 0.29 0.05 11.37
N MET A 35 0.95 0.17 10.21
CA MET A 35 1.22 1.46 9.59
C MET A 35 -0.06 2.24 9.27
N LEU A 36 -1.07 1.57 8.70
CA LEU A 36 -2.34 2.20 8.34
C LEU A 36 -3.15 2.61 9.56
N GLU A 37 -3.11 1.85 10.64
CA GLU A 37 -3.69 2.22 11.93
C GLU A 37 -3.05 3.50 12.49
N GLU A 38 -1.70 3.59 12.51
CA GLU A 38 -1.01 4.80 12.97
C GLU A 38 -1.37 6.03 12.11
N ILE A 39 -1.54 5.84 10.80
CA ILE A 39 -1.94 6.89 9.87
C ILE A 39 -3.39 7.34 10.11
N ALA A 40 -4.29 6.39 10.36
CA ALA A 40 -5.70 6.65 10.65
C ALA A 40 -5.90 7.34 12.00
N GLU A 41 -5.16 6.94 13.03
CA GLU A 41 -5.18 7.60 14.35
C GLU A 41 -4.61 9.02 14.31
N GLY A 42 -3.74 9.31 13.33
CA GLY A 42 -3.05 10.58 13.19
C GLY A 42 -3.60 11.47 12.07
N PRO A 43 -2.77 11.82 11.06
CA PRO A 43 -3.01 12.94 10.15
C PRO A 43 -4.14 12.73 9.13
N TYR A 44 -4.56 11.49 8.88
CA TYR A 44 -5.63 11.19 7.94
C TYR A 44 -7.00 11.11 8.60
N GLY A 45 -7.10 10.57 9.82
CA GLY A 45 -8.38 10.26 10.44
C GLY A 45 -9.05 9.02 9.84
N TYR A 46 -9.76 8.24 10.67
CA TYR A 46 -10.43 7.01 10.23
C TYR A 46 -11.48 7.21 9.14
N ASP A 47 -12.14 8.37 9.06
CA ASP A 47 -13.18 8.64 8.06
C ASP A 47 -12.65 8.79 6.63
N PHE A 48 -11.33 8.97 6.47
CA PHE A 48 -10.67 9.24 5.19
C PHE A 48 -9.76 8.11 4.71
N LEU A 49 -9.63 7.02 5.49
CA LEU A 49 -8.81 5.86 5.16
C LEU A 49 -9.57 4.55 5.39
N ASN A 50 -9.89 3.85 4.30
CA ASN A 50 -10.43 2.50 4.37
C ASN A 50 -9.28 1.48 4.51
N ILE A 51 -8.87 1.22 5.75
CA ILE A 51 -7.78 0.30 6.08
C ILE A 51 -8.03 -1.08 5.47
N ASP A 52 -9.26 -1.59 5.55
CA ASP A 52 -9.62 -2.93 5.07
C ASP A 52 -9.37 -3.09 3.56
N ILE A 53 -9.75 -2.09 2.75
CA ILE A 53 -9.51 -2.08 1.31
C ILE A 53 -8.00 -2.13 1.02
N VAL A 54 -7.20 -1.34 1.73
CA VAL A 54 -5.76 -1.26 1.49
C VAL A 54 -5.07 -2.57 1.88
N VAL A 55 -5.43 -3.11 3.04
CA VAL A 55 -4.90 -4.40 3.52
C VAL A 55 -5.33 -5.54 2.58
N ALA A 56 -6.58 -5.54 2.09
CA ALA A 56 -7.06 -6.54 1.14
C ALA A 56 -6.28 -6.50 -0.18
N PHE A 57 -5.97 -5.30 -0.69
CA PHE A 57 -5.12 -5.13 -1.86
C PHE A 57 -3.73 -5.77 -1.65
N TYR A 58 -3.04 -5.45 -0.55
CA TYR A 58 -1.71 -6.01 -0.27
C TYR A 58 -1.73 -7.53 -0.03
N LYS A 59 -2.75 -8.04 0.69
CA LYS A 59 -2.99 -9.48 0.83
C LYS A 59 -3.14 -10.18 -0.52
N HIS A 60 -3.78 -9.51 -1.49
CA HIS A 60 -3.94 -10.05 -2.82
C HIS A 60 -2.63 -10.06 -3.61
N ILE A 61 -1.85 -8.99 -3.59
CA ILE A 61 -0.68 -8.86 -4.48
C ILE A 61 0.60 -9.52 -3.93
N GLU A 62 0.82 -9.52 -2.61
CA GLU A 62 2.07 -9.98 -2.00
C GLU A 62 2.48 -11.43 -2.39
N PRO A 63 1.56 -12.41 -2.49
CA PRO A 63 1.90 -13.77 -2.92
C PRO A 63 2.40 -13.88 -4.36
N TYR A 64 2.09 -12.91 -5.21
CA TYR A 64 2.47 -12.91 -6.63
C TYR A 64 3.73 -12.10 -6.92
N MET A 65 4.22 -11.32 -5.94
CA MET A 65 5.44 -10.54 -6.08
C MET A 65 6.68 -11.44 -6.05
N LEU A 66 7.57 -11.23 -7.01
CA LEU A 66 8.90 -11.81 -7.05
C LEU A 66 9.90 -10.90 -6.35
N SER A 67 11.01 -11.48 -5.86
CA SER A 67 12.08 -10.71 -5.21
C SER A 67 12.60 -9.60 -6.15
N GLY A 68 12.62 -8.36 -5.67
CA GLY A 68 12.97 -7.18 -6.43
C GLY A 68 11.79 -6.45 -7.08
N ASP A 69 10.58 -7.02 -7.04
CA ASP A 69 9.38 -6.31 -7.49
C ASP A 69 9.04 -5.15 -6.57
N GLU A 70 8.51 -4.09 -7.15
CA GLU A 70 8.20 -2.84 -6.46
C GLU A 70 6.77 -2.39 -6.80
N VAL A 71 6.10 -1.77 -5.82
CA VAL A 71 4.74 -1.26 -5.93
C VAL A 71 4.66 0.14 -5.31
N TRP A 72 3.99 1.05 -6.00
CA TRP A 72 3.59 2.35 -5.46
C TRP A 72 2.09 2.48 -5.55
N THR A 73 1.45 2.97 -4.48
CA THR A 73 0.02 3.26 -4.46
C THR A 73 -0.24 4.59 -3.79
N ASP A 74 -1.21 5.34 -4.33
CA ASP A 74 -1.67 6.58 -3.71
C ASP A 74 -2.92 6.29 -2.88
N LEU A 75 -2.89 6.74 -1.63
CA LEU A 75 -4.04 6.79 -0.73
C LEU A 75 -4.74 8.14 -0.85
N GLU A 76 -5.97 8.12 -1.36
CA GLU A 76 -6.85 9.26 -1.55
C GLU A 76 -8.26 8.92 -1.08
N GLU A 77 -8.79 9.64 -0.09
CA GLU A 77 -10.21 9.61 0.34
C GLU A 77 -10.87 8.22 0.27
N ASN A 78 -10.45 7.30 1.15
CA ASN A 78 -10.94 5.91 1.22
C ASN A 78 -10.59 4.99 0.04
N ASP A 79 -9.86 5.48 -0.96
CA ASP A 79 -9.48 4.71 -2.14
C ASP A 79 -7.95 4.51 -2.29
N LEU A 80 -7.61 3.45 -3.05
CA LEU A 80 -6.28 3.21 -3.62
C LEU A 80 -6.26 3.62 -5.09
N LYS A 81 -5.35 4.52 -5.47
CA LYS A 81 -5.22 5.03 -6.84
C LYS A 81 -3.78 5.00 -7.33
N ASN A 82 -3.60 5.29 -8.62
CA ASN A 82 -2.29 5.43 -9.28
C ASN A 82 -1.33 4.27 -8.97
N ILE A 83 -1.85 3.04 -9.00
CA ILE A 83 -1.12 1.83 -8.67
C ILE A 83 -0.07 1.60 -9.75
N ARG A 84 1.19 1.52 -9.34
CA ARG A 84 2.34 1.32 -10.22
C ARG A 84 3.07 0.06 -9.79
N PHE A 85 3.27 -0.89 -10.70
CA PHE A 85 4.08 -2.08 -10.48
C PHE A 85 5.36 -1.99 -11.32
N VAL A 86 6.51 -2.25 -10.71
CA VAL A 86 7.74 -2.57 -11.44
C VAL A 86 8.03 -4.05 -11.24
N THR A 87 7.88 -4.82 -12.32
CA THR A 87 8.05 -6.28 -12.33
C THR A 87 9.03 -6.65 -13.42
N GLY A 88 10.13 -7.31 -13.07
CA GLY A 88 11.19 -7.64 -14.05
C GLY A 88 11.76 -6.42 -14.80
N GLY A 89 11.76 -5.24 -14.17
CA GLY A 89 12.23 -3.98 -14.75
C GLY A 89 11.23 -3.25 -15.66
N ALA A 90 10.03 -3.79 -15.87
CA ALA A 90 8.97 -3.13 -16.63
C ALA A 90 7.96 -2.44 -15.70
N LEU A 91 7.64 -1.18 -15.99
CA LEU A 91 6.62 -0.41 -15.28
C LEU A 91 5.23 -0.66 -15.89
N GLN A 92 4.27 -1.03 -15.05
CA GLN A 92 2.84 -1.09 -15.36
C GLN A 92 2.09 -0.12 -14.47
N SER A 93 1.21 0.71 -15.06
CA SER A 93 0.49 1.75 -14.34
C SER A 93 -1.02 1.58 -14.49
N TYR A 94 -1.73 1.60 -13.37
CA TYR A 94 -3.17 1.45 -13.25
C TYR A 94 -3.75 2.68 -12.52
N PRO A 95 -4.24 3.69 -13.24
CA PRO A 95 -4.61 4.97 -12.63
C PRO A 95 -5.78 4.89 -11.64
N ASN A 96 -6.75 3.98 -11.83
CA ASN A 96 -8.02 3.97 -11.08
C ASN A 96 -8.49 2.59 -10.59
N LEU A 97 -7.59 1.60 -10.44
CA LEU A 97 -8.03 0.22 -10.26
C LEU A 97 -8.00 -0.23 -8.79
N PHE A 98 -9.00 0.16 -7.99
CA PHE A 98 -9.49 -0.70 -6.90
C PHE A 98 -10.94 -0.33 -6.51
N LEU A 99 -11.92 -0.73 -7.32
CA LEU A 99 -13.33 -0.75 -6.92
C LEU A 99 -13.62 -2.11 -6.28
N TYR A 100 -13.58 -2.18 -4.96
CA TYR A 100 -14.04 -3.36 -4.23
C TYR A 100 -15.57 -3.41 -4.28
N HIS A 101 -16.12 -4.18 -5.21
CA HIS A 101 -17.51 -4.63 -5.11
C HIS A 101 -17.53 -5.95 -4.36
N GLU A 102 -17.79 -5.89 -3.06
CA GLU A 102 -18.25 -7.05 -2.31
C GLU A 102 -19.59 -7.49 -2.92
N SER A 103 -19.66 -8.70 -3.46
CA SER A 103 -20.89 -9.35 -3.94
C SER A 103 -21.10 -10.67 -3.23
#